data_AF-A0A174Q050-F1
#
_entry.id   AF-A0A174Q050-F1
#
_cell.length_a   1.000
_cell.length_b   1.000
_cell.length_c   1.000
_cell.angle_alpha   90.00
_cell.angle_beta   90.00
_cell.angle_gamma   90.00
#
_symmetry.space_group_name_H-M   'P 1'
#
loop_
_entity.id
_entity.type
_entity.pdbx_description
1 polymer ?
#
loop_
_entity_poly.entity_id
_entity_poly.type
_entity_poly.pdbx_seq_one_letter_code
_entity_poly.pdbx_strand_id
1 'polypeptide(L)'
;MDALRNWEMNGLLTVKRKDNGYRVYTDGDIQRLKIIRSLRCANYSLEAILRLLQQLSKNPDTDIRVALNTPKQTDDIISVCDRLIVSLLSAERNANTLLQMLKEMQIKFL
;
A
#
# COMPACT_ATOMS: atom_id res chain seq x y z
N MET A 1 -14.69 4.92 -16.17
CA MET A 1 -14.57 5.83 -15.01
C MET A 1 -13.18 6.45 -15.03
N ASP A 2 -13.06 7.78 -14.95
CA ASP A 2 -11.76 8.46 -14.83
C ASP A 2 -11.12 8.14 -13.47
N ALA A 3 -9.80 7.95 -13.46
CA ALA A 3 -8.98 7.72 -12.27
C ALA A 3 -9.28 8.76 -11.18
N LEU A 4 -9.41 10.04 -11.52
CA LEU A 4 -9.63 11.09 -10.54
C LEU A 4 -10.99 10.99 -9.84
N ARG A 5 -12.04 10.67 -10.60
CA ARG A 5 -13.39 10.43 -10.06
C ARG A 5 -13.41 9.16 -9.20
N ASN A 6 -12.70 8.12 -9.63
CA ASN A 6 -12.55 6.90 -8.86
C ASN A 6 -11.82 7.15 -7.53
N TRP A 7 -10.74 7.92 -7.53
CA TRP A 7 -9.98 8.25 -6.32
C TRP A 7 -10.81 9.11 -5.35
N GLU A 8 -11.57 10.08 -5.86
CA GLU A 8 -12.48 10.88 -5.05
C GLU A 8 -13.58 10.00 -4.42
N MET A 9 -14.18 9.06 -5.18
CA MET A 9 -15.17 8.12 -4.68
C MET A 9 -14.63 7.17 -3.61
N ASN A 10 -13.37 6.75 -3.72
CA ASN A 10 -12.70 5.90 -2.73
C ASN A 10 -12.11 6.70 -1.55
N GLY A 11 -12.43 7.99 -1.42
CA GLY A 11 -12.00 8.83 -0.30
C GLY A 11 -10.50 9.16 -0.31
N LEU A 12 -9.79 8.90 -1.41
CA LEU A 12 -8.36 9.20 -1.51
C LEU A 12 -8.11 10.70 -1.58
N LEU A 13 -9.06 11.50 -2.06
CA LEU A 13 -9.01 12.96 -1.95
C LEU A 13 -10.43 13.55 -1.92
N THR A 14 -10.54 14.78 -1.45
CA THR A 14 -11.78 15.56 -1.51
C THR A 14 -11.46 16.89 -2.18
N VAL A 15 -12.12 17.19 -3.30
CA VAL A 15 -11.81 18.37 -4.11
C VAL A 15 -12.86 19.44 -3.89
N LYS A 16 -12.43 20.68 -3.67
CA LYS A 16 -13.33 21.84 -3.60
C LYS A 16 -13.98 22.09 -4.95
N ARG A 17 -15.19 22.64 -4.94
CA ARG A 17 -15.95 22.96 -6.15
C ARG A 17 -16.32 24.44 -6.16
N LYS A 18 -16.33 25.01 -7.35
CA LYS A 18 -17.01 26.29 -7.62
C LYS A 18 -18.53 26.06 -7.64
N ASP A 19 -19.29 27.15 -7.59
CA ASP A 19 -20.76 27.10 -7.67
C ASP A 19 -21.27 26.42 -8.95
N ASN A 20 -20.49 26.51 -10.03
CA ASN A 20 -20.77 25.84 -11.30
C ASN A 20 -20.34 24.35 -11.34
N GLY A 21 -19.95 23.77 -10.21
CA GLY A 21 -19.62 22.34 -10.08
C GLY A 21 -18.21 21.94 -10.54
N TYR A 22 -17.42 22.86 -11.11
CA TYR A 22 -16.05 22.55 -11.52
C TYR A 22 -15.11 22.39 -10.33
N ARG A 23 -14.20 21.43 -10.43
CA ARG A 23 -13.17 21.13 -9.43
C ARG A 23 -12.10 22.23 -9.37
N VAL A 24 -11.70 22.61 -8.16
CA VAL A 24 -10.61 23.55 -7.88
C VAL A 24 -9.57 22.84 -7.05
N TYR A 25 -8.33 22.81 -7.55
CA TYR A 25 -7.21 22.18 -6.88
C TYR A 25 -6.30 23.23 -6.24
N THR A 26 -5.90 22.94 -5.02
CA THR A 26 -4.81 23.61 -4.32
C THR A 26 -3.48 22.90 -4.60
N ASP A 27 -2.35 23.54 -4.28
CA ASP A 27 -1.04 22.89 -4.36
C ASP A 27 -0.96 21.63 -3.49
N GLY A 28 -1.65 21.62 -2.35
CA GLY A 28 -1.78 20.45 -1.49
C GLY A 28 -2.52 19.29 -2.18
N ASP A 29 -3.56 19.58 -2.97
CA ASP A 29 -4.25 18.56 -3.76
C ASP A 29 -3.35 17.99 -4.85
N ILE A 30 -2.56 18.84 -5.51
CA ILE A 30 -1.60 18.40 -6.53
C ILE A 30 -0.51 17.51 -5.92
N GLN A 31 0.03 17.87 -4.75
CA GLN A 31 0.99 17.05 -4.00
C GLN A 31 0.38 15.68 -3.66
N ARG A 32 -0.84 15.66 -3.13
CA ARG A 32 -1.56 14.44 -2.79
C ARG A 32 -1.82 13.56 -4.03
N LEU A 33 -2.20 14.15 -5.15
CA LEU A 33 -2.41 13.44 -6.41
C LEU A 33 -1.12 12.81 -6.94
N LYS A 34 0.03 13.47 -6.80
CA LYS A 34 1.34 12.89 -7.14
C LYS A 34 1.64 11.67 -6.30
N ILE A 35 1.37 11.71 -4.99
CA ILE A 35 1.56 10.57 -4.08
C ILE A 35 0.67 9.39 -4.50
N ILE A 36 -0.63 9.64 -4.70
CA ILE A 36 -1.58 8.60 -5.13
C ILE A 36 -1.12 7.99 -6.46
N ARG A 37 -0.74 8.82 -7.43
CA ARG A 37 -0.24 8.36 -8.73
C ARG A 37 0.98 7.47 -8.59
N SER A 38 2.00 7.88 -7.83
CA SER A 38 3.22 7.09 -7.63
C SER A 38 2.93 5.74 -7.00
N LEU A 39 2.08 5.69 -5.97
CA LEU A 39 1.72 4.43 -5.31
C LEU A 39 0.88 3.53 -6.21
N ARG A 40 0.00 4.10 -7.03
CA ARG A 40 -0.75 3.35 -8.05
C ARG A 40 0.16 2.78 -9.14
N CYS A 41 1.20 3.50 -9.56
CA CYS A 41 2.22 2.97 -10.47
C CYS A 41 3.05 1.85 -9.83
N ALA A 42 3.25 1.89 -8.50
CA ALA A 42 3.84 0.79 -7.73
C ALA A 42 2.83 -0.34 -7.39
N ASN A 43 1.63 -0.29 -7.98
CA ASN A 43 0.62 -1.35 -7.94
C ASN A 43 0.00 -1.64 -6.54
N TYR A 44 0.14 -0.70 -5.59
CA TYR A 44 -0.59 -0.73 -4.31
C TYR A 44 -2.08 -0.48 -4.50
N SER A 45 -2.94 -1.18 -3.75
CA SER A 45 -4.40 -1.00 -3.79
C SER A 45 -4.84 0.40 -3.33
N LEU A 46 -6.08 0.78 -3.65
CA LEU A 46 -6.64 2.06 -3.19
C LEU A 46 -6.81 2.06 -1.67
N GLU A 47 -7.12 0.90 -1.10
CA GLU A 47 -7.28 0.61 0.32
C GLU A 47 -5.95 0.82 1.06
N ALA A 48 -4.84 0.30 0.51
CA ALA A 48 -3.51 0.52 1.08
C ALA A 48 -3.10 1.99 1.07
N ILE A 49 -3.36 2.68 -0.04
CA ILE A 49 -3.08 4.12 -0.17
C ILE A 49 -3.96 4.92 0.80
N LEU A 50 -5.25 4.59 0.91
CA LEU A 50 -6.18 5.26 1.82
C LEU A 50 -5.72 5.10 3.27
N ARG A 51 -5.35 3.88 3.68
CA ARG A 51 -4.84 3.59 5.02
C ARG A 51 -3.59 4.40 5.34
N LEU A 52 -2.63 4.46 4.42
CA LEU A 52 -1.43 5.30 4.59
C LEU A 52 -1.82 6.76 4.80
N LEU A 53 -2.68 7.32 3.94
CA LEU A 53 -3.08 8.73 4.01
C LEU A 53 -3.85 9.06 5.29
N GLN A 54 -4.65 8.12 5.83
CA GLN A 54 -5.36 8.27 7.10
C GLN A 54 -4.44 8.16 8.32
N GLN A 55 -3.36 7.38 8.24
CA GLN A 55 -2.38 7.30 9.32
C GLN A 55 -1.49 8.55 9.35
N LEU A 56 -1.01 8.99 8.19
CA LEU A 56 -0.22 10.23 8.06
C LEU A 56 -0.99 11.47 8.52
N SER A 57 -2.31 11.53 8.32
CA SER A 57 -3.12 12.65 8.81
C SER A 57 -3.26 12.69 10.34
N LYS A 58 -3.04 11.56 11.03
CA LYS A 58 -3.09 11.46 12.49
C LYS A 58 -1.70 11.56 13.12
N ASN A 59 -0.69 10.97 12.47
CA ASN A 59 0.68 10.96 12.91
C ASN A 59 1.63 11.11 11.70
N PRO A 60 2.29 12.27 11.52
CA PRO A 60 3.26 12.48 10.47
C PRO A 60 4.44 11.49 10.50
N ASP A 61 4.80 10.97 11.68
CA ASP A 61 5.90 10.00 11.87
C ASP A 61 5.48 8.55 11.62
N THR A 62 4.34 8.32 10.96
CA THR A 62 3.87 6.97 10.59
C THR A 62 4.92 6.25 9.75
N ASP A 63 5.22 5.00 10.12
CA ASP A 63 6.04 4.12 9.28
C ASP A 63 5.28 3.77 7.98
N ILE A 64 5.70 4.41 6.89
CA ILE A 64 5.13 4.26 5.55
C ILE A 64 5.20 2.81 5.07
N ARG A 65 6.27 2.08 5.38
CA ARG A 65 6.43 0.68 4.92
C ARG A 65 5.40 -0.20 5.60
N VAL A 66 5.26 -0.07 6.92
CA VAL A 66 4.27 -0.85 7.69
C VAL A 66 2.85 -0.48 7.24
N ALA A 67 2.56 0.81 7.09
CA ALA A 67 1.27 1.31 6.64
C ALA A 67 0.85 0.70 5.29
N LEU A 68 1.75 0.68 4.31
CA LEU A 68 1.48 0.13 2.97
C LEU A 68 1.40 -1.40 2.96
N ASN A 69 2.21 -2.09 3.76
CA ASN A 69 2.38 -3.55 3.69
C ASN A 69 1.56 -4.34 4.72
N THR A 70 0.71 -3.68 5.51
CA THR A 70 -0.10 -4.30 6.57
C THR A 70 -1.58 -4.06 6.29
N PRO A 71 -2.21 -4.85 5.41
CA PRO A 71 -3.65 -4.79 5.19
C PRO A 71 -4.40 -5.20 6.45
N LYS A 72 -5.54 -4.58 6.69
CA LYS A 72 -6.40 -4.90 7.83
C LYS A 72 -7.16 -6.20 7.54
N GLN A 73 -7.62 -6.85 8.61
CA GLN A 73 -8.48 -8.04 8.47
C GLN A 73 -9.81 -7.75 7.76
N THR A 74 -10.22 -6.48 7.76
CA THR A 74 -11.44 -5.98 7.10
C THR A 74 -11.22 -5.56 5.64
N ASP A 75 -10.01 -5.70 5.09
CA ASP A 75 -9.75 -5.31 3.71
C ASP A 75 -10.25 -6.42 2.77
N ASP A 76 -11.35 -6.17 2.07
CA ASP A 76 -11.99 -7.14 1.16
C ASP A 76 -11.16 -7.39 -0.12
N ILE A 77 -10.43 -6.37 -0.58
CA ILE A 77 -9.58 -6.44 -1.77
C ILE A 77 -8.13 -6.17 -1.34
N ILE A 78 -7.26 -7.17 -1.55
CA ILE A 78 -5.84 -7.09 -1.24
C ILE A 78 -5.07 -7.28 -2.55
N SER A 79 -4.27 -6.28 -2.93
CA SER A 79 -3.30 -6.40 -4.02
C SER A 79 -2.07 -7.19 -3.56
N VAL A 80 -1.40 -7.88 -4.48
CA VAL A 80 -0.11 -8.55 -4.21
C VAL A 80 0.88 -7.59 -3.57
N CYS A 81 0.89 -6.33 -4.04
CA CYS A 81 1.78 -5.29 -3.53
C CYS A 81 1.46 -4.84 -2.11
N ASP A 82 0.25 -5.07 -1.61
CA ASP A 82 -0.14 -4.71 -0.24
C ASP A 82 0.50 -5.61 0.81
N ARG A 83 1.13 -6.73 0.39
CA ARG A 83 1.88 -7.63 1.28
C ARG A 83 3.25 -8.00 0.71
N LEU A 84 3.67 -7.41 -0.41
CA LEU A 84 4.80 -7.94 -1.20
C LEU A 84 6.08 -8.05 -0.37
N ILE A 85 6.42 -7.02 0.38
CA ILE A 85 7.62 -7.03 1.22
C ILE A 85 7.53 -8.13 2.29
N VAL A 86 6.38 -8.27 2.94
CA VAL A 86 6.15 -9.30 3.97
C VAL A 86 6.23 -10.70 3.37
N SER A 87 5.61 -10.92 2.22
CA SER A 87 5.62 -12.21 1.51
C SER A 87 7.03 -12.59 1.06
N LEU A 88 7.81 -11.66 0.53
CA LEU A 88 9.19 -11.90 0.11
C LEU A 88 10.11 -12.24 1.29
N LEU A 89 10.01 -11.49 2.39
CA LEU A 89 10.76 -11.78 3.61
C LEU A 89 10.40 -13.14 4.21
N SER A 90 9.12 -13.53 4.15
CA SER A 90 8.69 -14.86 4.56
C SER A 90 9.28 -15.95 3.66
N ALA A 91 9.27 -15.74 2.34
CA ALA A 91 9.83 -16.69 1.38
C ALA A 91 11.33 -16.89 1.60
N GLU A 92 12.08 -15.82 1.86
CA GLU A 92 13.51 -15.87 2.19
C GLU A 92 13.77 -16.68 3.47
N ARG A 93 13.02 -16.42 4.55
CA ARG A 93 13.14 -17.18 5.80
C ARG A 93 12.83 -18.67 5.60
N ASN A 94 11.80 -18.97 4.82
CA ASN A 94 11.43 -20.35 4.49
C ASN A 94 12.56 -21.04 3.71
N ALA A 95 13.16 -20.36 2.73
CA ALA A 95 14.28 -20.90 1.96
C ALA A 95 15.50 -21.20 2.85
N ASN A 96 15.84 -20.30 3.77
CA ASN A 96 16.92 -20.52 4.73
C ASN A 96 16.65 -21.71 5.65
N THR A 97 15.39 -21.86 6.11
CA THR A 97 14.98 -23.00 6.94
C THR A 97 15.11 -24.32 6.20
N LEU A 98 14.65 -24.38 4.95
CA LEU A 98 14.80 -25.57 4.11
C LEU A 98 16.26 -25.95 3.89
N LEU A 99 17.12 -24.96 3.64
CA LEU A 99 18.56 -25.18 3.46
C LEU A 99 19.20 -25.76 4.73
N GLN A 100 18.77 -25.32 5.92
CA GLN A 100 19.22 -25.87 7.19
C GLN A 100 18.74 -27.32 7.38
N MET A 101 17.48 -27.61 7.10
CA MET A 101 16.93 -28.97 7.16
C MET A 101 17.67 -29.94 6.23
N LEU A 102 18.00 -29.50 5.01
CA LEU A 102 18.76 -30.31 4.06
C LEU A 102 20.18 -30.63 4.56
N LYS A 103 20.86 -29.66 5.19
CA LYS A 103 22.18 -29.89 5.81
C LYS A 103 22.08 -30.89 6.96
N GLU A 104 21.07 -30.77 7.81
CA GLU A 104 20.83 -31.72 8.91
C GLU A 104 20.53 -33.13 8.41
N MET A 105 19.74 -33.26 7.34
CA MET A 105 19.48 -34.54 6.69
C MET A 105 20.75 -35.16 6.11
N GLN A 106 21.61 -34.37 5.44
CA GLN A 106 22.89 -34.86 4.94
C GLN A 106 23.76 -35.41 6.08
N ILE A 107 23.88 -34.69 7.20
CA ILE A 107 24.69 -35.14 8.36
C ILE A 107 24.10 -36.40 9.01
N LYS A 108 22.77 -36.53 9.03
CA LYS A 108 22.09 -37.63 9.71
C LYS A 108 22.07 -38.94 8.92
N PHE A 109 22.14 -38.86 7.59
CA PHE A 109 21.92 -40.00 6.69
C PHE A 109 23.10 -40.29 5.74
N LEU A 110 24.22 -39.57 5.86
CA LEU A 110 25.54 -39.93 5.33
C LEU A 110 26.51 -40.20 6.49
#